data_AF-A0A1R3TX41-F1
#
_entry.id   AF-A0A1R3TX41-F1
#
_cell.length_a   1.000
_cell.length_b   1.000
_cell.length_c   1.000
_cell.angle_alpha   90.00
_cell.angle_beta   90.00
_cell.angle_gamma   90.00
#
_symmetry.space_group_name_H-M   'P 1'
#
loop_
_entity.id
_entity.type
_entity.pdbx_description
1 polymer ?
#
loop_
_entity_poly.entity_id
_entity_poly.type
_entity_poly.pdbx_seq_one_letter_code
_entity_poly.pdbx_strand_id
1 'polypeptide(L)'
;MATKKFTTVRIKNETGVKLASVGIVHKYSDEYNQQKEWLNVPNGTSPDEKLIVEYNTGFLTTGRDWWKIVAMTEDGRIFQSAPNNFRGFIDDVENVLNECGWDIVKLAADITIKTEVGGLVAIPIGVVTAILTGLSNSASTAGFKQFFLENKDVDHGVEIILKANEVEFKAIESTATTPFVSTATVEKKVAA
;
A
#
# COMPACT_ATOMS: atom_id res chain seq x y z
N MET A 1 5.22 -4.86 30.87
CA MET A 1 5.02 -3.46 30.48
C MET A 1 5.20 -3.36 28.98
N ALA A 2 4.33 -2.63 28.27
CA ALA A 2 4.51 -2.36 26.85
C ALA A 2 5.62 -1.32 26.67
N THR A 3 6.49 -1.50 25.69
CA THR A 3 7.54 -0.53 25.33
C THR A 3 7.36 -0.12 23.88
N LYS A 4 7.15 1.18 23.68
CA LYS A 4 7.07 1.78 22.35
C LYS A 4 8.40 1.71 21.64
N LYS A 5 8.37 1.28 20.38
CA LYS A 5 9.52 1.10 19.50
C LYS A 5 9.23 1.71 18.14
N PHE A 6 10.31 1.95 17.41
CA PHE A 6 10.30 2.50 16.07
C PHE A 6 11.17 1.62 15.20
N THR A 7 10.81 1.47 13.94
CA THR A 7 11.69 0.87 12.94
C THR A 7 11.46 1.52 11.58
N THR A 8 12.35 1.23 10.63
CA THR A 8 12.25 1.71 9.26
C THR A 8 11.75 0.62 8.33
N VAL A 9 10.92 1.01 7.37
CA VAL A 9 10.38 0.14 6.33
C VAL A 9 10.84 0.67 5.00
N ARG A 10 11.39 -0.21 4.17
CA ARG A 10 11.75 0.08 2.79
C ARG A 10 11.03 -0.87 1.85
N ILE A 11 10.85 -0.44 0.62
CA ILE A 11 10.28 -1.27 -0.44
C ILE A 11 11.32 -1.60 -1.49
N LYS A 12 11.16 -2.75 -2.13
CA LYS A 12 11.90 -3.11 -3.34
C LYS A 12 10.91 -3.55 -4.41
N ASN A 13 10.98 -2.91 -5.58
CA ASN A 13 10.17 -3.33 -6.72
C ASN A 13 10.91 -4.43 -7.49
N GLU A 14 10.37 -5.64 -7.49
CA GLU A 14 10.79 -6.78 -8.31
C GLU A 14 9.60 -7.35 -9.11
N THR A 15 8.62 -6.51 -9.42
CA THR A 15 7.38 -6.93 -10.11
C THR A 15 7.58 -7.28 -11.58
N GLY A 16 8.76 -6.99 -12.13
CA GLY A 16 9.07 -7.09 -13.56
C GLY A 16 8.63 -5.86 -14.36
N VAL A 17 7.98 -4.88 -13.74
CA VAL A 17 7.50 -3.64 -14.38
C VAL A 17 7.81 -2.41 -13.52
N LYS A 18 7.81 -1.24 -14.12
CA LYS A 18 7.89 0.03 -13.37
C LYS A 18 6.55 0.30 -12.68
N LEU A 19 6.63 0.67 -11.40
CA LEU A 19 5.47 1.13 -10.64
C LEU A 19 5.39 2.65 -10.77
N ALA A 20 4.25 3.15 -11.25
CA ALA A 20 3.96 4.58 -11.25
C ALA A 20 3.83 5.09 -9.81
N SER A 21 3.17 4.30 -8.95
CA SER A 21 3.07 4.54 -7.52
C SER A 21 2.98 3.24 -6.74
N VAL A 22 3.47 3.24 -5.50
CA VAL A 22 3.31 2.16 -4.54
C VAL A 22 3.18 2.74 -3.14
N GLY A 23 2.23 2.23 -2.40
CA GLY A 23 1.82 2.70 -1.10
C GLY A 23 1.75 1.59 -0.08
N ILE A 24 2.12 1.92 1.15
CA ILE A 24 1.97 1.04 2.32
C ILE A 24 1.13 1.75 3.38
N VAL A 25 0.19 1.01 3.97
CA VAL A 25 -0.41 1.34 5.27
C VAL A 25 0.07 0.33 6.29
N HIS A 26 0.55 0.83 7.42
CA HIS A 26 0.87 0.07 8.62
C HIS A 26 -0.06 0.51 9.75
N LYS A 27 -0.65 -0.46 10.44
CA LYS A 27 -1.42 -0.24 11.66
C LYS A 27 -0.93 -1.16 12.75
N TYR A 28 -0.53 -0.59 13.89
CA TYR A 28 -0.33 -1.34 15.11
C TYR A 28 -1.64 -1.31 15.92
N SER A 29 -2.48 -2.32 15.71
CA SER A 29 -3.87 -2.34 16.17
C SER A 29 -4.57 -0.99 15.91
N ASP A 30 -5.29 -0.42 16.89
CA ASP A 30 -5.95 0.88 16.80
C ASP A 30 -5.11 2.03 17.39
N GLU A 31 -3.85 1.76 17.77
CA GLU A 31 -3.01 2.73 18.51
C GLU A 31 -2.16 3.60 17.59
N TYR A 32 -1.49 2.97 16.61
CA TYR A 32 -0.58 3.66 15.71
C TYR A 32 -0.93 3.35 14.26
N ASN A 33 -0.87 4.37 13.43
CA ASN A 33 -1.19 4.27 12.02
C ASN A 33 -0.22 5.15 11.22
N GLN A 34 0.48 4.55 10.27
CA GLN A 34 1.41 5.24 9.40
C GLN A 34 1.21 4.77 7.97
N GLN A 35 1.33 5.70 7.03
CA GLN A 35 1.31 5.39 5.62
C GLN A 35 2.42 6.14 4.89
N LYS A 36 2.86 5.55 3.78
CA LYS A 36 3.77 6.24 2.84
C LYS A 36 3.51 5.74 1.43
N GLU A 37 3.69 6.66 0.50
CA GLU A 37 3.66 6.41 -0.92
C GLU A 37 5.03 6.76 -1.53
N TRP A 38 5.46 5.96 -2.50
CA TRP A 38 6.61 6.19 -3.33
C TRP A 38 6.19 6.22 -4.79
N LEU A 39 6.78 7.14 -5.53
CA LEU A 39 6.44 7.40 -6.93
C LEU A 39 7.55 6.94 -7.85
N ASN A 40 7.20 6.58 -9.08
CA ASN A 40 8.14 6.27 -10.15
C ASN A 40 9.21 5.26 -9.72
N VAL A 41 8.82 4.11 -9.19
CA VAL A 41 9.74 3.10 -8.66
C VAL A 41 10.10 2.10 -9.76
N PRO A 42 11.29 2.17 -10.38
CA PRO A 42 11.66 1.25 -11.46
C PRO A 42 11.82 -0.18 -10.95
N ASN A 43 11.65 -1.16 -11.84
CA ASN A 43 11.91 -2.55 -11.51
C ASN A 43 13.39 -2.75 -11.12
N GLY A 44 13.64 -3.59 -10.12
CA GLY A 44 14.95 -3.89 -9.54
C GLY A 44 15.45 -2.88 -8.51
N THR A 45 14.67 -1.85 -8.18
CA THR A 45 15.13 -0.73 -7.34
C THR A 45 14.44 -0.69 -5.98
N SER A 46 15.10 -0.04 -5.02
CA SER A 46 14.57 0.36 -3.72
C SER A 46 14.74 1.86 -3.60
N PRO A 47 13.67 2.66 -3.43
CA PRO A 47 13.82 4.09 -3.13
C PRO A 47 14.60 4.31 -1.82
N ASP A 48 15.33 5.42 -1.74
CA ASP A 48 16.13 5.76 -0.55
C ASP A 48 15.25 6.16 0.64
N GLU A 49 14.10 6.81 0.36
CA GLU A 49 13.16 7.22 1.39
C GLU A 49 12.53 6.02 2.09
N LYS A 50 12.49 6.06 3.42
CA LYS A 50 11.92 5.00 4.26
C LYS A 50 10.64 5.48 4.93
N LEU A 51 9.73 4.55 5.21
CA LEU A 51 8.62 4.76 6.14
C LEU A 51 9.13 4.48 7.56
N ILE A 52 8.80 5.34 8.52
CA ILE A 52 9.05 5.06 9.94
C ILE A 52 7.73 4.59 10.54
N VAL A 53 7.75 3.43 11.18
CA VAL A 53 6.57 2.85 11.83
C VAL A 53 6.77 2.76 13.33
N GLU A 54 5.67 2.86 14.06
CA GLU A 54 5.62 2.75 15.51
C GLU A 54 4.86 1.50 15.91
N TYR A 55 5.38 0.78 16.91
CA TYR A 55 4.78 -0.44 17.43
C TYR A 55 5.15 -0.62 18.90
N ASN A 56 4.41 -1.47 19.61
CA ASN A 56 4.74 -1.83 20.99
C ASN A 56 5.32 -3.24 21.06
N THR A 57 6.25 -3.45 21.99
CA THR A 57 6.81 -4.77 22.31
C THR A 57 6.68 -5.06 23.81
N GLY A 58 6.78 -6.33 24.19
CA GLY A 58 6.85 -6.78 25.57
C GLY A 58 5.89 -7.92 25.89
N PHE A 59 6.12 -8.63 26.99
CA PHE A 59 5.39 -9.85 27.34
C PHE A 59 3.85 -9.68 27.52
N LEU A 60 3.37 -8.45 27.72
CA LEU A 60 1.94 -8.16 27.90
C LEU A 60 1.32 -7.42 26.71
N THR A 61 2.05 -7.22 25.61
CA THR A 61 1.48 -6.57 24.42
C THR A 61 0.62 -7.56 23.65
N THR A 62 -0.64 -7.20 23.41
CA THR A 62 -1.58 -7.95 22.56
C THR A 62 -1.76 -7.32 21.18
N GLY A 63 -1.11 -6.17 20.94
CA GLY A 63 -1.19 -5.47 19.69
C GLY A 63 -0.55 -6.23 18.54
N ARG A 64 -1.02 -5.94 17.33
CA ARG A 64 -0.63 -6.65 16.12
C ARG A 64 -0.30 -5.65 15.03
N ASP A 65 0.78 -5.93 14.32
CA ASP A 65 1.21 -5.18 13.14
C ASP A 65 0.47 -5.68 11.90
N TRP A 66 -0.36 -4.81 11.33
CA TRP A 66 -1.18 -5.05 10.16
C TRP A 66 -0.69 -4.20 8.99
N TRP A 67 -0.53 -4.84 7.84
CA TRP A 67 0.07 -4.23 6.66
C TRP A 67 -0.83 -4.34 5.44
N LYS A 68 -0.95 -3.27 4.68
CA LYS A 68 -1.60 -3.27 3.37
C LYS A 68 -0.70 -2.58 2.36
N ILE A 69 -0.52 -3.24 1.22
CA ILE A 69 0.25 -2.73 0.09
C ILE A 69 -0.70 -2.53 -1.08
N VAL A 70 -0.58 -1.38 -1.73
CA VAL A 70 -1.30 -1.03 -2.95
C VAL A 70 -0.28 -0.45 -3.92
N ALA A 71 -0.30 -0.88 -5.18
CA ALA A 71 0.56 -0.29 -6.20
C ALA A 71 -0.21 -0.07 -7.49
N MET A 72 0.30 0.83 -8.31
CA MET A 72 -0.18 1.11 -9.65
C MET A 72 0.99 1.08 -10.61
N THR A 73 0.87 0.33 -11.69
CA THR A 73 1.82 0.29 -12.81
C THR A 73 1.60 1.48 -13.74
N GLU A 74 2.57 1.79 -14.61
CA GLU A 74 2.44 2.87 -15.60
C GLU A 74 1.33 2.63 -16.64
N ASP A 75 0.97 1.37 -16.88
CA ASP A 75 -0.17 1.00 -17.73
C ASP A 75 -1.53 1.05 -17.00
N GLY A 76 -1.55 1.51 -15.75
CA GLY A 76 -2.78 1.74 -14.98
C GLY A 76 -3.33 0.51 -14.24
N ARG A 77 -2.64 -0.63 -14.26
CA ARG A 77 -3.07 -1.78 -13.44
C ARG A 77 -2.83 -1.49 -11.97
N ILE A 78 -3.87 -1.64 -11.17
CA ILE A 78 -3.82 -1.55 -9.71
C ILE A 78 -3.62 -2.95 -9.16
N PHE A 79 -2.66 -3.06 -8.25
CA PHE A 79 -2.35 -4.27 -7.49
C PHE A 79 -2.54 -4.01 -6.01
N GLN A 80 -2.93 -5.05 -5.28
CA GLN A 80 -3.00 -5.01 -3.82
C GLN A 80 -2.42 -6.29 -3.20
N SER A 81 -1.95 -6.20 -1.96
CA SER A 81 -1.74 -7.37 -1.12
C SER A 81 -3.08 -7.95 -0.67
N ALA A 82 -3.35 -9.23 -0.94
CA ALA A 82 -4.63 -9.88 -0.64
C ALA A 82 -4.44 -11.17 0.18
N PRO A 83 -4.30 -11.07 1.52
CA PRO A 83 -4.14 -12.23 2.37
C PRO A 83 -5.43 -13.06 2.50
N ASN A 84 -6.59 -12.39 2.58
CA ASN A 84 -7.93 -12.96 2.52
C ASN A 84 -8.90 -11.82 2.11
N ASN A 85 -9.83 -12.04 1.16
CA ASN A 85 -10.88 -11.10 0.71
C ASN A 85 -10.51 -10.01 -0.32
N PHE A 86 -10.47 -10.41 -1.59
CA PHE A 86 -10.25 -9.53 -2.75
C PHE A 86 -11.39 -8.52 -3.02
N ARG A 87 -12.65 -8.92 -2.81
CA ARG A 87 -13.85 -8.12 -3.15
C ARG A 87 -14.07 -6.93 -2.21
N GLY A 88 -13.83 -7.09 -0.91
CA GLY A 88 -14.00 -6.01 0.06
C GLY A 88 -13.09 -4.80 -0.22
N PHE A 89 -11.89 -5.03 -0.74
CA PHE A 89 -11.02 -3.93 -1.15
C PHE A 89 -11.56 -3.16 -2.35
N ILE A 90 -12.19 -3.83 -3.33
CA ILE A 90 -12.79 -3.12 -4.47
C ILE A 90 -13.91 -2.22 -3.97
N ASP A 91 -14.79 -2.76 -3.13
CA ASP A 91 -15.88 -1.98 -2.53
C ASP A 91 -15.32 -0.81 -1.68
N ASP A 92 -14.27 -1.03 -0.90
CA ASP A 92 -13.60 0.03 -0.12
C ASP A 92 -12.96 1.11 -1.01
N VAL A 93 -12.29 0.71 -2.10
CA VAL A 93 -11.69 1.65 -3.06
C VAL A 93 -12.77 2.47 -3.74
N GLU A 94 -13.86 1.84 -4.20
CA GLU A 94 -14.99 2.53 -4.81
C GLU A 94 -15.67 3.48 -3.83
N ASN A 95 -15.92 3.05 -2.59
CA ASN A 95 -16.47 3.91 -1.55
C ASN A 95 -15.56 5.11 -1.27
N VAL A 96 -14.25 4.89 -1.10
CA VAL A 96 -13.29 5.96 -0.83
C VAL A 96 -13.20 6.95 -2.00
N LEU A 97 -13.18 6.47 -3.24
CA LEU A 97 -13.18 7.32 -4.43
C LEU A 97 -14.49 8.11 -4.57
N ASN A 98 -15.63 7.52 -4.20
CA ASN A 98 -16.92 8.18 -4.18
C ASN A 98 -17.05 9.21 -3.04
N GLU A 99 -16.53 8.90 -1.84
CA GLU A 99 -16.56 9.78 -0.66
C GLU A 99 -15.60 10.95 -0.77
N CYS A 100 -14.38 10.72 -1.27
CA CYS A 100 -13.37 11.76 -1.45
C CYS A 100 -13.64 12.64 -2.68
N GLY A 101 -14.61 12.25 -3.52
CA GLY A 101 -14.77 12.73 -4.87
C GLY A 101 -13.57 12.36 -5.75
N TRP A 102 -13.75 12.41 -7.07
CA TRP A 102 -12.65 12.29 -8.04
C TRP A 102 -11.64 13.46 -7.94
N ASP A 103 -11.77 14.36 -6.96
CA ASP A 103 -10.92 15.53 -6.76
C ASP A 103 -9.57 15.22 -6.08
N ILE A 104 -9.44 14.14 -5.28
CA ILE A 104 -8.14 13.67 -4.74
C ILE A 104 -7.22 13.14 -5.86
N VAL A 105 -7.83 12.75 -6.97
CA VAL A 105 -7.19 12.26 -8.18
C VAL A 105 -6.65 13.46 -8.99
N LYS A 106 -5.94 14.43 -8.38
CA LYS A 106 -5.46 15.66 -9.08
C LYS A 106 -3.95 15.97 -9.03
N LEU A 107 -3.08 15.14 -8.47
CA LEU A 107 -1.62 15.39 -8.40
C LEU A 107 -0.71 14.46 -9.24
N ALA A 108 -0.44 14.83 -10.51
CA ALA A 108 0.67 14.43 -11.43
C ALA A 108 0.25 13.99 -12.86
N ALA A 109 0.85 14.63 -13.87
CA ALA A 109 0.46 14.61 -15.28
C ALA A 109 0.56 13.26 -16.03
N ASP A 110 -0.26 13.15 -17.09
CA ASP A 110 -0.19 12.29 -18.29
C ASP A 110 -0.96 10.95 -18.42
N ILE A 111 -1.94 10.63 -17.56
CA ILE A 111 -2.87 9.47 -17.81
C ILE A 111 -4.34 9.89 -17.62
N THR A 112 -5.26 9.41 -18.48
CA THR A 112 -6.70 9.80 -18.52
C THR A 112 -7.61 8.56 -18.55
N ILE A 113 -8.66 8.51 -17.71
CA ILE A 113 -9.68 7.43 -17.69
C ILE A 113 -11.07 7.97 -18.07
N LYS A 114 -11.89 7.12 -18.71
CA LYS A 114 -13.35 7.29 -18.84
C LYS A 114 -14.07 6.79 -17.60
N THR A 115 -14.96 7.59 -17.01
CA THR A 115 -16.01 7.10 -16.12
C THR A 115 -17.35 6.99 -16.86
N GLU A 116 -18.29 6.22 -16.32
CA GLU A 116 -19.61 5.97 -16.94
C GLU A 116 -20.49 7.22 -17.09
N VAL A 117 -20.11 8.34 -16.45
CA VAL A 117 -20.84 9.63 -16.52
C VAL A 117 -20.24 10.59 -17.56
N GLY A 118 -19.36 10.11 -18.44
CA GLY A 118 -18.97 10.83 -19.66
C GLY A 118 -18.01 12.01 -19.48
N GLY A 119 -17.54 12.28 -18.26
CA GLY A 119 -16.49 13.27 -17.99
C GLY A 119 -15.09 12.70 -18.24
N LEU A 120 -14.24 13.48 -18.92
CA LEU A 120 -12.79 13.25 -18.95
C LEU A 120 -12.21 13.74 -17.62
N VAL A 121 -11.60 12.86 -16.84
CA VAL A 121 -10.86 13.26 -15.64
C VAL A 121 -9.41 12.80 -15.82
N ALA A 122 -8.48 13.74 -15.70
CA ALA A 122 -7.05 13.43 -15.61
C ALA A 122 -6.84 12.60 -14.34
N ILE A 123 -6.20 11.43 -14.44
CA ILE A 123 -5.95 10.57 -13.28
C ILE A 123 -4.45 10.47 -13.03
N PRO A 124 -3.98 11.18 -11.99
CA PRO A 124 -2.62 11.16 -11.54
C PRO A 124 -2.37 10.00 -10.58
N ILE A 125 -1.09 9.83 -10.31
CA ILE A 125 -0.46 9.32 -9.08
C ILE A 125 -1.34 9.31 -7.79
N GLY A 126 -2.30 10.21 -7.61
CA GLY A 126 -3.20 10.28 -6.44
C GLY A 126 -4.17 9.11 -6.19
N VAL A 127 -4.33 8.14 -7.10
CA VAL A 127 -5.20 6.97 -6.85
C VAL A 127 -4.69 6.16 -5.66
N VAL A 128 -3.38 5.86 -5.64
CA VAL A 128 -2.79 5.14 -4.50
C VAL A 128 -2.93 5.98 -3.24
N THR A 129 -2.66 7.29 -3.29
CA THR A 129 -2.86 8.20 -2.15
C THR A 129 -4.29 8.14 -1.58
N ALA A 130 -5.31 8.18 -2.44
CA ALA A 130 -6.71 8.12 -2.03
C ALA A 130 -7.01 6.81 -1.29
N ILE A 131 -6.60 5.69 -1.90
CA ILE A 131 -6.78 4.36 -1.32
C ILE A 131 -6.07 4.25 0.03
N LEU A 132 -4.81 4.69 0.13
CA LEU A 132 -4.08 4.71 1.40
C LEU A 132 -4.83 5.52 2.46
N THR A 133 -5.32 6.71 2.11
CA THR A 133 -6.02 7.60 3.04
C THR A 133 -7.31 6.96 3.56
N GLY A 134 -8.11 6.36 2.68
CA GLY A 134 -9.32 5.64 3.08
C GLY A 134 -9.04 4.43 3.97
N LEU A 135 -8.04 3.62 3.59
CA LEU A 135 -7.60 2.48 4.39
C LEU A 135 -7.08 2.93 5.76
N SER A 136 -6.33 4.01 5.83
CA SER A 136 -5.79 4.55 7.08
C SER A 136 -6.89 5.11 7.98
N ASN A 137 -7.92 5.77 7.44
CA ASN A 137 -9.01 6.31 8.24
C ASN A 137 -9.99 5.24 8.74
N SER A 138 -10.01 4.05 8.13
CA SER A 138 -10.84 2.94 8.59
C SER A 138 -10.28 2.31 9.88
N ALA A 139 -11.14 1.91 10.83
CA ALA A 139 -10.72 1.10 11.97
C ALA A 139 -10.47 -0.39 11.59
N SER A 140 -10.94 -0.80 10.40
CA SER A 140 -10.80 -2.19 9.97
C SER A 140 -9.36 -2.54 9.57
N THR A 141 -8.98 -3.78 9.88
CA THR A 141 -7.76 -4.44 9.39
C THR A 141 -8.11 -5.64 8.49
N ALA A 142 -9.39 -5.75 8.07
CA ALA A 142 -9.79 -6.76 7.11
C ALA A 142 -9.02 -6.61 5.79
N GLY A 143 -8.47 -7.72 5.29
CA GLY A 143 -7.64 -7.71 4.09
C GLY A 143 -6.22 -7.15 4.29
N PHE A 144 -5.83 -6.79 5.52
CA PHE A 144 -4.42 -6.51 5.86
C PHE A 144 -3.70 -7.82 6.18
N LYS A 145 -2.42 -7.87 5.84
CA LYS A 145 -1.51 -8.96 6.19
C LYS A 145 -0.96 -8.68 7.58
N GLN A 146 -1.10 -9.64 8.49
CA GLN A 146 -0.41 -9.58 9.77
C GLN A 146 1.07 -9.95 9.58
N PHE A 147 1.98 -9.13 10.09
CA PHE A 147 3.42 -9.43 10.14
C PHE A 147 4.07 -8.68 11.30
N PHE A 148 4.43 -9.41 12.36
CA PHE A 148 4.86 -8.82 13.62
C PHE A 148 6.23 -8.15 13.55
N LEU A 149 6.35 -7.03 14.24
CA LEU A 149 7.61 -6.36 14.50
C LEU A 149 8.13 -6.73 15.90
N GLU A 150 9.41 -7.03 15.99
CA GLU A 150 10.07 -7.44 17.23
C GLU A 150 11.17 -6.44 17.61
N ASN A 151 11.62 -6.50 18.87
CA ASN A 151 12.70 -5.63 19.38
C ASN A 151 13.97 -5.64 18.53
N LYS A 152 14.28 -6.78 17.91
CA LYS A 152 15.46 -6.95 17.04
C LYS A 152 15.36 -6.17 15.72
N ASP A 153 14.16 -5.77 15.32
CA ASP A 153 13.92 -5.07 14.06
C ASP A 153 14.14 -3.55 14.17
N VAL A 154 14.29 -3.01 15.39
CA VAL A 154 14.50 -1.56 15.63
C VAL A 154 15.63 -0.99 14.78
N ASP A 155 16.78 -1.68 14.76
CA ASP A 155 17.98 -1.19 14.08
C ASP A 155 18.12 -1.72 12.64
N HIS A 156 17.41 -2.80 12.30
CA HIS A 156 17.55 -3.50 11.02
C HIS A 156 16.50 -3.08 9.98
N GLY A 157 15.31 -2.70 10.45
CA GLY A 157 14.19 -2.40 9.56
C GLY A 157 13.49 -3.63 9.00
N VAL A 158 12.46 -3.37 8.21
CA VAL A 158 11.75 -4.35 7.40
C VAL A 158 11.89 -3.99 5.93
N GLU A 159 12.18 -4.98 5.12
CA GLU A 159 12.16 -4.89 3.67
C GLU A 159 10.89 -5.55 3.14
N ILE A 160 10.12 -4.80 2.34
CA ILE A 160 8.92 -5.29 1.66
C ILE A 160 9.24 -5.39 0.17
N ILE A 161 9.30 -6.62 -0.34
CA ILE A 161 9.67 -6.92 -1.72
C ILE A 161 8.38 -7.20 -2.50
N LEU A 162 8.10 -6.38 -3.50
CA LEU A 162 6.94 -6.54 -4.38
C LEU A 162 7.36 -7.34 -5.59
N LYS A 163 6.84 -8.56 -5.74
CA LYS A 163 7.06 -9.43 -6.91
C LYS A 163 5.80 -9.45 -7.78
N ALA A 164 5.87 -10.12 -8.92
CA ALA A 164 4.78 -10.12 -9.91
C ALA A 164 3.42 -10.60 -9.36
N ASN A 165 3.44 -11.53 -8.41
CA ASN A 165 2.26 -12.24 -7.90
C ASN A 165 2.25 -12.39 -6.36
N GLU A 166 3.27 -11.89 -5.67
CA GLU A 166 3.36 -11.93 -4.21
C GLU A 166 4.07 -10.70 -3.65
N VAL A 167 3.77 -10.37 -2.40
CA VAL A 167 4.56 -9.46 -1.58
C VAL A 167 5.24 -10.28 -0.50
N GLU A 168 6.55 -10.11 -0.37
CA GLU A 168 7.38 -10.71 0.66
C GLU A 168 7.75 -9.64 1.70
N PHE A 169 7.51 -9.95 2.97
CA PHE A 169 7.96 -9.18 4.13
C PHE A 169 9.19 -9.86 4.69
N LYS A 170 10.28 -9.11 4.87
CA LYS A 170 11.54 -9.62 5.39
C LYS A 170 12.05 -8.72 6.51
N ALA A 171 12.07 -9.28 7.71
CA ALA A 171 12.76 -8.77 8.87
C ALA A 171 14.04 -9.59 9.13
N ILE A 172 14.76 -9.33 10.22
CA ILE A 172 16.07 -9.98 10.46
C ILE A 172 15.99 -11.52 10.53
N GLU A 173 14.95 -12.06 11.18
CA GLU A 173 14.76 -13.50 11.39
C GLU A 173 13.36 -13.98 11.01
N SER A 174 12.52 -13.07 10.51
CA SER A 174 11.12 -13.36 10.22
C SER A 174 10.83 -13.01 8.76
N THR A 175 10.17 -13.93 8.07
CA THR A 175 9.70 -13.72 6.70
C THR A 175 8.25 -14.12 6.58
N ALA A 176 7.47 -13.39 5.80
CA ALA A 176 6.11 -13.78 5.45
C ALA A 176 5.76 -13.35 4.04
N THR A 177 4.88 -14.09 3.39
CA THR A 177 4.37 -13.72 2.07
C THR A 177 2.87 -13.52 2.10
N THR A 178 2.38 -12.78 1.10
CA THR A 178 0.96 -12.63 0.80
C THR A 178 0.78 -12.48 -0.71
N PRO A 179 -0.32 -12.97 -1.29
CA PRO A 179 -0.61 -12.75 -2.70
C PRO A 179 -0.61 -11.26 -3.06
N PHE A 180 -0.08 -10.94 -4.24
CA PHE A 180 -0.13 -9.63 -4.86
C PHE A 180 -0.91 -9.73 -6.16
N VAL A 181 -2.11 -9.18 -6.15
CA VAL A 181 -3.12 -9.48 -7.17
C VAL A 181 -3.56 -8.20 -7.84
N SER A 182 -3.68 -8.24 -9.17
CA SER A 182 -4.28 -7.13 -9.92
C SER A 182 -5.78 -7.11 -9.68
N THR A 183 -6.30 -5.94 -9.34
CA THR A 183 -7.68 -5.74 -8.90
C THR A 183 -8.51 -4.96 -9.89
N ALA A 184 -7.90 -4.00 -10.53
CA ALA A 184 -8.53 -3.10 -11.47
C ALA A 184 -7.50 -2.66 -12.51
N THR A 185 -7.98 -2.26 -13.68
CA THR A 185 -7.16 -1.60 -14.69
C THR A 185 -7.77 -0.25 -15.01
N VAL A 186 -6.93 0.76 -14.93
CA VAL A 186 -7.20 2.11 -15.39
C VAL A 186 -6.95 2.15 -16.90
N GLU A 187 -8.01 2.16 -17.71
CA GLU A 187 -7.87 2.18 -19.18
C GLU A 187 -7.69 3.60 -19.74
N LYS A 188 -6.72 3.75 -20.67
CA LYS A 188 -6.48 4.97 -21.45
C LYS A 188 -7.54 5.14 -22.54
N LYS A 189 -8.29 6.25 -22.52
CA LYS A 189 -9.16 6.64 -23.65
C LYS A 189 -8.29 7.20 -24.78
N VAL A 190 -8.17 6.48 -25.91
CA VAL A 190 -7.69 7.09 -27.16
C VAL A 190 -8.81 8.01 -27.66
N ALA A 191 -8.54 9.32 -27.73
CA ALA A 191 -9.45 10.27 -28.38
C ALA A 191 -9.50 9.94 -29.88
N ALA A 192 -10.71 9.74 -30.39
CA ALA A 192 -10.98 9.67 -31.83
C ALA A 192 -11.04 11.09 -32.41
#